data_AF-A0A258ASQ2-F1
#
_entry.id   AF-A0A258ASQ2-F1
#
_cell.length_a   1.000
_cell.length_b   1.000
_cell.length_c   1.000
_cell.angle_alpha   90.00
_cell.angle_beta   90.00
_cell.angle_gamma   90.00
#
_symmetry.space_group_name_H-M   'P 1'
#
loop_
_entity.id
_entity.type
_entity.pdbx_description
1 polymer ?
#
loop_
_entity_poly.entity_id
_entity_poly.type
_entity_poly.pdbx_seq_one_letter_code
_entity_poly.pdbx_strand_id
1 'polypeptide(L)'
;MLDDAKLADVRIASLSRERAAMFDEAKELLPGGQEMVLQKNDRFTSAEKFTPPVEFTLVVKTRQDDLRLAYTAKQVIFNWEKNQDELRMDADPGGGRHAPGMGRIPEDTFVTIKWRILPHMQSISVDGRRRFLHFGDYSKVDNPLEIFPLNHVVTIKSAKVKVLDLQTLEDQIASTPAMRDLFLKTVEWTGKLTIPAGTYHPLRRIDIGAPGKKDAKAQYDEQRGEVTSLPGMRIENVRFHLREGSWQATGGHFQDVRITADLGGRFEARDSIFQDCMFAKEGPWYVAFFSSKWQYTNCVFAGSFMQVWKLIDVGMKLDSCTLLDLDLTPIVFREDAGTEVAKDWLSIQNCRFINCRVPESLALATRNCVFEKCTFGAAEEKLPVKSPLNAIIYVQECTNQPQAGPGRSIEAKPASQLSTKAGAALPYVITKGQLDFQNPPQ
;
A
#
# COMPACT_ATOMS: atom_id res chain seq x y z
N MET A 1 -12.90 -20.44 1.78
CA MET A 1 -11.76 -20.48 0.85
C MET A 1 -12.09 -21.20 -0.45
N LEU A 2 -12.57 -22.46 -0.49
CA LEU A 2 -13.04 -23.08 -1.75
C LEU A 2 -14.47 -22.66 -2.17
N ASP A 3 -15.31 -22.20 -1.22
CA ASP A 3 -16.65 -21.67 -1.51
C ASP A 3 -16.63 -20.27 -2.15
N ASP A 4 -15.57 -19.49 -1.94
CA ASP A 4 -15.52 -18.08 -2.33
C ASP A 4 -15.41 -17.89 -3.86
N ALA A 5 -14.74 -18.80 -4.56
CA ALA A 5 -14.58 -18.75 -6.02
C ALA A 5 -15.86 -19.16 -6.77
N LYS A 6 -16.55 -20.23 -6.32
CA LYS A 6 -17.81 -20.68 -6.94
C LYS A 6 -18.97 -19.72 -6.70
N LEU A 7 -19.02 -19.06 -5.54
CA LEU A 7 -20.03 -18.03 -5.25
C LEU A 7 -19.80 -16.75 -6.06
N ALA A 8 -18.56 -16.44 -6.45
CA ALA A 8 -18.24 -15.28 -7.30
C ALA A 8 -18.74 -15.51 -8.74
N ASP A 9 -18.44 -16.65 -9.35
CA ASP A 9 -18.81 -16.92 -10.75
C ASP A 9 -20.33 -16.97 -10.98
N VAL A 10 -21.08 -17.55 -10.04
CA VAL A 10 -22.55 -17.66 -10.14
C VAL A 10 -23.24 -16.30 -9.90
N ARG A 11 -22.63 -15.37 -9.16
CA ARG A 11 -23.20 -14.04 -8.86
C ARG A 11 -22.81 -12.95 -9.87
N ILE A 12 -21.61 -13.01 -10.45
CA ILE A 12 -21.21 -12.10 -11.52
C ILE A 12 -22.16 -12.22 -12.73
N ALA A 13 -22.59 -13.44 -13.05
CA ALA A 13 -23.54 -13.72 -14.13
C ALA A 13 -25.01 -13.34 -13.83
N SER A 14 -25.37 -13.10 -12.56
CA SER A 14 -26.72 -12.66 -12.17
C SER A 14 -26.82 -11.14 -12.08
N LEU A 15 -25.76 -10.46 -11.63
CA LEU A 15 -25.70 -8.99 -11.55
C LEU A 15 -25.67 -8.29 -12.91
N SER A 16 -25.20 -8.98 -13.95
CA SER A 16 -25.04 -8.43 -15.31
C SER A 16 -26.34 -8.44 -16.14
N ARG A 17 -27.42 -9.12 -15.69
CA ARG A 17 -28.68 -9.22 -16.46
C ARG A 17 -29.80 -8.25 -16.05
N GLU A 18 -29.74 -7.59 -14.90
CA GLU A 18 -30.83 -6.70 -14.43
C GLU A 18 -30.50 -5.20 -14.45
N ARG A 19 -29.29 -4.78 -14.82
CA ARG A 19 -28.79 -3.42 -14.49
C ARG A 19 -28.40 -2.53 -15.67
N ALA A 20 -28.69 -2.92 -16.91
CA ALA A 20 -28.23 -2.22 -18.12
C ALA A 20 -28.96 -0.89 -18.47
N ALA A 21 -29.69 -0.25 -17.55
CA ALA A 21 -30.53 0.91 -17.90
C ALA A 21 -30.39 2.16 -16.99
N MET A 22 -29.39 2.25 -16.10
CA MET A 22 -29.37 3.33 -15.09
C MET A 22 -28.02 4.04 -14.83
N PHE A 23 -27.03 3.92 -15.71
CA PHE A 23 -25.68 4.39 -15.40
C PHE A 23 -25.16 5.43 -16.40
N ASP A 24 -25.04 6.69 -15.95
CA ASP A 24 -23.78 7.41 -16.17
C ASP A 24 -23.57 8.59 -15.20
N GLU A 25 -24.63 9.24 -14.73
CA GLU A 25 -24.50 10.41 -13.85
C GLU A 25 -24.51 10.05 -12.35
N ALA A 26 -23.59 10.65 -11.59
CA ALA A 26 -23.59 10.53 -10.14
C ALA A 26 -24.86 11.19 -9.57
N LYS A 27 -25.65 10.41 -8.84
CA LYS A 27 -26.88 10.88 -8.20
C LYS A 27 -26.55 11.71 -6.98
N GLU A 28 -27.09 12.92 -6.91
CA GLU A 28 -27.06 13.75 -5.69
C GLU A 28 -27.93 13.11 -4.60
N LEU A 29 -27.36 12.96 -3.41
CA LEU A 29 -28.04 12.46 -2.22
C LEU A 29 -28.57 13.61 -1.34
N LEU A 30 -28.07 14.82 -1.55
CA LEU A 30 -28.53 16.03 -0.91
C LEU A 30 -29.33 16.89 -1.90
N PRO A 31 -30.31 17.69 -1.41
CA PRO A 31 -30.96 18.70 -2.23
C PRO A 31 -29.89 19.67 -2.77
N GLY A 32 -29.90 19.92 -4.08
CA GLY A 32 -28.89 20.77 -4.71
C GLY A 32 -28.93 22.21 -4.17
N GLY A 33 -27.76 22.78 -3.91
CA GLY A 33 -27.58 24.23 -3.70
C GLY A 33 -27.51 24.71 -2.25
N GLN A 34 -27.57 23.84 -1.24
CA GLN A 34 -27.46 24.26 0.16
C GLN A 34 -26.54 23.34 0.99
N GLU A 35 -25.65 23.95 1.78
CA GLU A 35 -24.84 23.22 2.75
C GLU A 35 -25.75 22.69 3.89
N MET A 36 -25.59 21.43 4.24
CA MET A 36 -26.27 20.82 5.37
C MET A 36 -25.34 20.84 6.58
N VAL A 37 -25.77 21.50 7.65
CA VAL A 37 -25.02 21.57 8.91
C VAL A 37 -25.61 20.56 9.89
N LEU A 38 -24.79 19.59 10.31
CA LEU A 38 -25.15 18.58 11.29
C LEU A 38 -24.56 18.95 12.65
N GLN A 39 -25.43 19.19 13.62
CA GLN A 39 -25.08 19.38 15.03
C GLN A 39 -24.81 18.05 15.71
N LYS A 40 -24.33 18.10 16.96
CA LYS A 40 -24.14 16.91 17.79
C LYS A 40 -25.41 16.04 17.82
N ASN A 41 -25.23 14.75 17.54
CA ASN A 41 -26.27 13.72 17.40
C ASN A 41 -27.17 13.82 16.16
N ASP A 42 -27.04 14.85 15.33
CA ASP A 42 -27.70 14.87 14.03
C ASP A 42 -27.13 13.76 13.13
N ARG A 43 -27.94 13.31 12.17
CA ARG A 43 -27.52 12.31 11.21
C ARG A 43 -28.14 12.62 9.86
N PHE A 44 -27.30 12.72 8.85
CA PHE A 44 -27.73 12.54 7.49
C PHE A 44 -27.78 11.04 7.19
N THR A 45 -28.92 10.55 6.72
CA THR A 45 -29.11 9.18 6.24
C THR A 45 -29.73 9.27 4.85
N SER A 46 -29.12 8.63 3.85
CA SER A 46 -29.70 8.57 2.51
C SER A 46 -31.04 7.85 2.54
N ALA A 47 -32.00 8.33 1.73
CA ALA A 47 -33.31 7.69 1.63
C ALA A 47 -33.23 6.26 1.05
N GLU A 48 -32.25 6.03 0.17
CA GLU A 48 -31.99 4.74 -0.45
C GLU A 48 -30.89 3.97 0.26
N LYS A 49 -30.97 2.65 0.12
CA LYS A 49 -29.87 1.73 0.42
C LYS A 49 -29.10 1.43 -0.84
N PHE A 50 -27.82 1.11 -0.69
CA PHE A 50 -26.94 0.83 -1.81
C PHE A 50 -26.26 -0.53 -1.64
N THR A 51 -26.15 -1.26 -2.74
CA THR A 51 -25.39 -2.51 -2.82
C THR A 51 -24.16 -2.33 -3.72
N PRO A 52 -22.98 -2.88 -3.36
CA PRO A 52 -21.80 -2.79 -4.20
C PRO A 52 -22.02 -3.34 -5.63
N PRO A 53 -21.28 -2.82 -6.63
CA PRO A 53 -20.25 -1.79 -6.50
C PRO A 53 -20.83 -0.35 -6.50
N VAL A 54 -20.31 0.48 -5.60
CA VAL A 54 -20.75 1.88 -5.45
C VAL A 54 -19.55 2.75 -5.10
N GLU A 55 -19.57 3.99 -5.55
CA GLU A 55 -18.68 5.05 -5.09
C GLU A 55 -19.48 6.20 -4.51
N PHE A 56 -19.15 6.61 -3.29
CA PHE A 56 -19.64 7.84 -2.70
C PHE A 56 -18.59 8.95 -2.86
N THR A 57 -19.02 10.12 -3.33
CA THR A 57 -18.19 11.34 -3.34
C THR A 57 -18.81 12.36 -2.41
N LEU A 58 -18.10 12.70 -1.34
CA LEU A 58 -18.55 13.59 -0.28
C LEU A 58 -17.65 14.83 -0.26
N VAL A 59 -18.23 16.02 -0.15
CA VAL A 59 -17.50 17.25 0.13
C VAL A 59 -17.96 17.74 1.49
N VAL A 60 -17.08 17.58 2.48
CA VAL A 60 -17.41 17.73 3.90
C VAL A 60 -16.31 18.45 4.64
N LYS A 61 -16.64 19.09 5.76
CA LYS A 61 -15.68 19.62 6.73
C LYS A 61 -16.15 19.33 8.15
N THR A 62 -15.21 19.22 9.07
CA THR A 62 -15.45 19.25 10.51
C THR A 62 -14.67 20.38 11.12
N ARG A 63 -15.16 20.93 12.23
CA ARG A 63 -14.48 22.00 12.97
C ARG A 63 -13.22 21.49 13.66
N GLN A 64 -13.25 20.28 14.23
CA GLN A 64 -12.13 19.76 15.00
C GLN A 64 -12.02 18.24 14.86
N ASP A 65 -12.93 17.49 15.49
CA ASP A 65 -12.92 16.02 15.50
C ASP A 65 -14.21 15.41 14.92
N ASP A 66 -14.22 14.08 14.81
CA ASP A 66 -15.43 13.26 14.67
C ASP A 66 -16.28 13.46 13.41
N LEU A 67 -15.65 13.58 12.25
CA LEU A 67 -16.38 13.28 11.01
C LEU A 67 -16.58 11.76 10.92
N ARG A 68 -17.83 11.30 11.04
CA ARG A 68 -18.18 9.88 10.96
C ARG A 68 -19.01 9.58 9.72
N LEU A 69 -18.65 8.49 9.05
CA LEU A 69 -19.37 7.93 7.92
C LEU A 69 -19.82 6.50 8.28
N ALA A 70 -21.02 6.08 7.92
CA ALA A 70 -21.42 4.67 8.02
C ALA A 70 -22.00 4.17 6.71
N TYR A 71 -21.59 2.96 6.33
CA TYR A 71 -22.12 2.23 5.18
C TYR A 71 -21.68 0.76 5.24
N THR A 72 -20.40 0.48 4.95
CA THR A 72 -19.82 -0.88 5.11
C THR A 72 -19.45 -1.18 6.56
N ALA A 73 -19.02 -0.16 7.29
CA ALA A 73 -18.70 -0.21 8.71
C ALA A 73 -19.80 0.47 9.52
N LYS A 74 -19.89 0.16 10.82
CA LYS A 74 -20.75 0.93 11.74
C LYS A 74 -20.33 2.40 11.80
N GLN A 75 -19.02 2.64 11.72
CA GLN A 75 -18.47 3.98 11.57
C GLN A 75 -17.04 3.92 11.03
N VAL A 76 -16.76 4.83 10.10
CA VAL A 76 -15.45 5.28 9.66
C VAL A 76 -15.26 6.66 10.25
N ILE A 77 -14.18 6.89 10.99
CA ILE A 77 -13.99 8.13 11.76
C ILE A 77 -12.71 8.81 11.31
N PHE A 78 -12.86 10.02 10.77
CA PHE A 78 -11.78 10.98 10.56
C PHE A 78 -11.67 11.92 11.75
N ASN A 79 -10.45 12.37 12.04
CA ASN A 79 -10.11 13.13 13.24
C ASN A 79 -10.70 12.48 14.50
N TRP A 80 -10.45 11.18 14.70
CA TRP A 80 -11.00 10.43 15.84
C TRP A 80 -10.62 11.07 17.18
N GLU A 81 -11.57 11.18 18.13
CA GLU A 81 -11.39 11.96 19.36
C GLU A 81 -10.24 11.47 20.26
N LYS A 82 -9.88 10.19 20.18
CA LYS A 82 -8.78 9.62 20.97
C LYS A 82 -7.43 9.66 20.25
N ASN A 83 -7.45 9.64 18.91
CA ASN A 83 -6.25 9.66 18.09
C ASN A 83 -6.61 10.18 16.69
N GLN A 84 -6.50 11.49 16.51
CA GLN A 84 -6.91 12.16 15.27
C GLN A 84 -6.12 11.70 14.04
N ASP A 85 -4.90 11.19 14.23
CA ASP A 85 -4.06 10.69 13.16
C ASP A 85 -4.47 9.29 12.70
N GLU A 86 -5.28 8.55 13.46
CA GLU A 86 -5.77 7.23 13.06
C GLU A 86 -7.11 7.32 12.33
N LEU A 87 -7.19 6.76 11.12
CA LEU A 87 -8.46 6.52 10.46
C LEU A 87 -9.08 5.29 11.11
N ARG A 88 -10.05 5.52 11.99
CA ARG A 88 -10.68 4.46 12.76
C ARG A 88 -11.83 3.85 11.96
N MET A 89 -11.84 2.52 11.92
CA MET A 89 -12.88 1.71 11.26
C MET A 89 -13.47 0.78 12.32
N ASP A 90 -14.73 1.00 12.71
CA ASP A 90 -15.39 0.15 13.71
C ASP A 90 -16.39 -0.80 13.05
N ALA A 91 -16.26 -2.08 13.38
CA ALA A 91 -17.16 -3.15 12.96
C ALA A 91 -17.41 -3.20 11.44
N ASP A 92 -16.34 -3.05 10.65
CA ASP A 92 -16.39 -3.34 9.21
C ASP A 92 -16.30 -4.87 8.97
N PRO A 93 -16.76 -5.38 7.81
CA PRO A 93 -16.60 -6.78 7.42
C PRO A 93 -15.14 -7.28 7.48
N GLY A 94 -14.16 -6.37 7.47
CA GLY A 94 -12.73 -6.65 7.64
C GLY A 94 -12.24 -6.86 9.07
N GLY A 95 -13.10 -6.71 10.08
CA GLY A 95 -12.78 -6.92 11.48
C GLY A 95 -12.30 -5.68 12.25
N GLY A 96 -12.68 -4.47 11.82
CA GLY A 96 -12.37 -3.22 12.49
C GLY A 96 -10.94 -2.72 12.26
N ARG A 97 -10.41 -2.86 11.05
CA ARG A 97 -9.01 -2.51 10.76
C ARG A 97 -8.81 -1.00 10.66
N HIS A 98 -8.22 -0.41 11.68
CA HIS A 98 -7.84 1.00 11.69
C HIS A 98 -6.61 1.23 10.78
N ALA A 99 -6.43 2.46 10.30
CA ALA A 99 -5.25 2.89 9.55
C ALA A 99 -4.52 4.04 10.25
N PRO A 100 -3.42 3.75 10.97
CA PRO A 100 -2.61 4.75 11.64
C PRO A 100 -2.04 5.79 10.65
N GLY A 101 -1.99 7.06 11.06
CA GLY A 101 -1.49 8.18 10.24
C GLY A 101 -2.41 8.65 9.11
N MET A 102 -3.58 8.02 8.93
CA MET A 102 -4.49 8.27 7.80
C MET A 102 -5.80 8.96 8.18
N GLY A 103 -6.02 9.27 9.47
CA GLY A 103 -7.29 9.80 9.98
C GLY A 103 -7.44 11.31 9.89
N ARG A 104 -6.33 12.05 9.86
CA ARG A 104 -6.35 13.51 9.98
C ARG A 104 -6.81 14.19 8.68
N ILE A 105 -7.81 15.06 8.80
CA ILE A 105 -8.26 16.03 7.79
C ILE A 105 -8.17 17.46 8.37
N PRO A 106 -7.96 18.50 7.54
CA PRO A 106 -7.80 19.86 8.03
C PRO A 106 -9.10 20.40 8.65
N GLU A 107 -8.94 21.16 9.74
CA GLU A 107 -10.04 21.82 10.46
C GLU A 107 -10.68 22.92 9.60
N ASP A 108 -12.00 23.05 9.70
CA ASP A 108 -12.82 24.08 9.03
C ASP A 108 -12.62 24.19 7.51
N THR A 109 -12.03 23.16 6.89
CA THR A 109 -11.69 23.12 5.47
C THR A 109 -12.46 22.00 4.80
N PHE A 110 -13.08 22.31 3.65
CA PHE A 110 -13.74 21.29 2.86
C PHE A 110 -12.72 20.35 2.24
N VAL A 111 -12.92 19.06 2.48
CA VAL A 111 -12.19 17.97 1.82
C VAL A 111 -13.12 17.17 0.95
N THR A 112 -12.58 16.57 -0.11
CA THR A 112 -13.30 15.64 -0.98
C THR A 112 -12.96 14.22 -0.59
N ILE A 113 -13.92 13.51 -0.02
CA ILE A 113 -13.79 12.10 0.33
C ILE A 113 -14.41 11.26 -0.78
N LYS A 114 -13.62 10.36 -1.37
CA LYS A 114 -14.10 9.31 -2.26
C LYS A 114 -14.05 7.98 -1.53
N TRP A 115 -15.21 7.37 -1.32
CA TRP A 115 -15.33 6.04 -0.72
C TRP A 115 -15.86 5.08 -1.77
N ARG A 116 -14.99 4.22 -2.28
CA ARG A 116 -15.31 3.23 -3.30
C ARG A 116 -15.43 1.85 -2.66
N ILE A 117 -16.54 1.18 -2.92
CA ILE A 117 -16.85 -0.14 -2.38
C ILE A 117 -17.17 -1.06 -3.54
N LEU A 118 -16.37 -2.09 -3.70
CA LEU A 118 -16.58 -3.19 -4.64
C LEU A 118 -16.94 -4.45 -3.84
N PRO A 119 -17.47 -5.51 -4.48
CA PRO A 119 -17.82 -6.75 -3.77
C PRO A 119 -16.69 -7.36 -2.93
N HIS A 120 -15.42 -7.14 -3.32
CA HIS A 120 -14.25 -7.76 -2.68
C HIS A 120 -13.25 -6.77 -2.08
N MET A 121 -13.55 -5.47 -2.12
CA MET A 121 -12.67 -4.45 -1.53
C MET A 121 -13.42 -3.15 -1.22
N GLN A 122 -12.84 -2.35 -0.34
CA GLN A 122 -13.16 -0.94 -0.23
C GLN A 122 -11.88 -0.10 -0.23
N SER A 123 -11.98 1.12 -0.75
CA SER A 123 -10.93 2.12 -0.65
C SER A 123 -11.53 3.48 -0.27
N ILE A 124 -10.75 4.25 0.48
CA ILE A 124 -11.11 5.60 0.89
C ILE A 124 -9.97 6.52 0.50
N SER A 125 -10.30 7.60 -0.20
CA SER A 125 -9.35 8.66 -0.57
C SER A 125 -9.86 10.02 -0.11
N VAL A 126 -8.94 10.90 0.28
CA VAL A 126 -9.22 12.28 0.68
C VAL A 126 -8.37 13.20 -0.19
N ASP A 127 -9.01 14.11 -0.90
CA ASP A 127 -8.39 15.06 -1.84
C ASP A 127 -7.46 14.36 -2.86
N GLY A 128 -7.92 13.22 -3.37
CA GLY A 128 -7.19 12.40 -4.34
C GLY A 128 -6.10 11.50 -3.75
N ARG A 129 -5.76 11.65 -2.47
CA ARG A 129 -4.80 10.76 -1.78
C ARG A 129 -5.52 9.61 -1.09
N ARG A 130 -5.17 8.38 -1.40
CA ARG A 130 -5.73 7.19 -0.74
C ARG A 130 -5.29 7.14 0.72
N ARG A 131 -6.25 6.91 1.62
CA ARG A 131 -6.09 6.80 3.08
C ARG A 131 -6.35 5.39 3.58
N PHE A 132 -7.13 4.62 2.84
CA PHE A 132 -7.50 3.27 3.22
C PHE A 132 -7.67 2.37 1.99
N LEU A 133 -7.23 1.12 2.12
CA LEU A 133 -7.55 0.03 1.22
C LEU A 133 -7.72 -1.23 2.05
N HIS A 134 -8.85 -1.90 1.87
CA HIS A 134 -9.10 -3.19 2.49
C HIS A 134 -9.75 -4.17 1.52
N PHE A 135 -9.25 -5.40 1.52
CA PHE A 135 -9.82 -6.53 0.78
C PHE A 135 -10.63 -7.40 1.73
N GLY A 136 -11.91 -7.58 1.44
CA GLY A 136 -12.87 -8.33 2.26
C GLY A 136 -14.17 -8.57 1.50
N ASP A 137 -15.06 -9.40 2.03
CA ASP A 137 -16.37 -9.62 1.42
C ASP A 137 -17.35 -8.49 1.79
N TYR A 138 -17.59 -7.59 0.84
CA TYR A 138 -18.58 -6.53 0.94
C TYR A 138 -19.83 -6.84 0.11
N SER A 139 -19.90 -7.99 -0.55
CA SER A 139 -20.99 -8.34 -1.47
C SER A 139 -22.38 -8.36 -0.83
N LYS A 140 -22.45 -8.46 0.50
CA LYS A 140 -23.69 -8.49 1.28
C LYS A 140 -24.07 -7.14 1.89
N VAL A 141 -23.31 -6.07 1.62
CA VAL A 141 -23.64 -4.74 2.13
C VAL A 141 -24.88 -4.21 1.41
N ASP A 142 -25.89 -3.84 2.18
CA ASP A 142 -27.15 -3.23 1.72
C ASP A 142 -27.65 -2.22 2.77
N ASN A 143 -26.91 -1.14 2.92
CA ASN A 143 -27.13 -0.11 3.92
C ASN A 143 -27.33 1.27 3.27
N PRO A 144 -28.00 2.22 3.93
CA PRO A 144 -27.92 3.61 3.52
C PRO A 144 -26.51 4.17 3.78
N LEU A 145 -26.16 5.25 3.09
CA LEU A 145 -25.02 6.09 3.47
C LEU A 145 -25.45 6.97 4.64
N GLU A 146 -24.64 6.99 5.70
CA GLU A 146 -24.84 7.91 6.81
C GLU A 146 -23.62 8.80 7.04
N ILE A 147 -23.88 10.05 7.38
CA ILE A 147 -22.87 11.05 7.76
C ILE A 147 -23.34 11.69 9.06
N PHE A 148 -22.49 11.69 10.08
CA PHE A 148 -22.87 12.23 11.39
C PHE A 148 -21.65 12.67 12.19
N PRO A 149 -21.80 13.70 13.03
CA PRO A 149 -20.82 14.04 14.06
C PRO A 149 -21.02 13.23 15.34
N LEU A 150 -20.02 13.27 16.23
CA LEU A 150 -20.21 12.92 17.65
C LEU A 150 -20.07 14.14 18.56
N ASN A 151 -18.98 14.90 18.43
CA ASN A 151 -18.70 16.03 19.32
C ASN A 151 -18.83 17.39 18.62
N HIS A 152 -18.23 17.54 17.44
CA HIS A 152 -18.18 18.81 16.71
C HIS A 152 -19.05 18.83 15.46
N VAL A 153 -19.45 20.02 15.05
CA VAL A 153 -20.30 20.23 13.87
C VAL A 153 -19.63 19.69 12.61
N VAL A 154 -20.41 18.95 11.82
CA VAL A 154 -20.02 18.52 10.47
C VAL A 154 -20.87 19.29 9.46
N THR A 155 -20.23 19.88 8.45
CA THR A 155 -20.93 20.52 7.34
C THR A 155 -20.74 19.71 6.07
N ILE A 156 -21.84 19.36 5.41
CA ILE A 156 -21.86 18.63 4.15
C ILE A 156 -22.23 19.60 3.04
N LYS A 157 -21.31 19.83 2.12
CA LYS A 157 -21.53 20.66 0.94
C LYS A 157 -22.13 19.85 -0.22
N SER A 158 -21.72 18.60 -0.37
CA SER A 158 -22.32 17.68 -1.34
C SER A 158 -22.11 16.23 -0.91
N ALA A 159 -23.07 15.37 -1.24
CA ALA A 159 -22.94 13.92 -1.12
C ALA A 159 -23.54 13.29 -2.38
N LYS A 160 -22.72 12.56 -3.12
CA LYS A 160 -23.12 11.91 -4.37
C LYS A 160 -22.86 10.41 -4.30
N VAL A 161 -23.68 9.63 -5.00
CA VAL A 161 -23.45 8.22 -5.24
C VAL A 161 -23.34 7.94 -6.73
N LYS A 162 -22.36 7.14 -7.12
CA LYS A 162 -22.29 6.51 -8.43
C LYS A 162 -22.31 5.00 -8.23
N VAL A 163 -23.36 4.34 -8.71
CA VAL A 163 -23.33 2.89 -8.84
C VAL A 163 -22.41 2.57 -10.02
N LEU A 164 -21.46 1.67 -9.80
CA LEU A 164 -20.46 1.36 -10.80
C LEU A 164 -20.97 0.20 -11.65
N ASP A 165 -20.75 0.26 -12.96
CA ASP A 165 -20.96 -0.91 -13.80
C ASP A 165 -19.78 -1.87 -13.63
N LEU A 166 -20.07 -3.09 -13.16
CA LEU A 166 -19.08 -4.16 -13.06
C LEU A 166 -18.46 -4.44 -14.43
N GLN A 167 -19.24 -4.46 -15.50
CA GLN A 167 -18.73 -4.83 -16.82
C GLN A 167 -17.74 -3.80 -17.36
N THR A 168 -18.05 -2.51 -17.21
CA THR A 168 -17.10 -1.42 -17.45
C THR A 168 -15.86 -1.49 -16.54
N LEU A 169 -16.01 -1.94 -15.29
CA LEU A 169 -14.88 -2.19 -14.39
C LEU A 169 -14.00 -3.34 -14.88
N GLU A 170 -14.63 -4.43 -15.32
CA GLU A 170 -13.98 -5.63 -15.84
C GLU A 170 -13.22 -5.32 -17.14
N ASP A 171 -13.75 -4.42 -17.96
CA ASP A 171 -13.06 -3.91 -19.14
C ASP A 171 -11.79 -3.13 -18.79
N GLN A 172 -11.74 -2.51 -17.61
CA GLN A 172 -10.59 -1.75 -17.10
C GLN A 172 -9.56 -2.60 -16.35
N ILE A 173 -9.82 -3.90 -16.12
CA ILE A 173 -8.92 -4.78 -15.35
C ILE A 173 -7.59 -4.99 -16.03
N ALA A 174 -7.58 -5.07 -17.36
CA ALA A 174 -6.38 -5.27 -18.14
C ALA A 174 -6.53 -4.60 -19.50
N SER A 175 -5.55 -3.78 -19.87
CA SER A 175 -5.41 -3.30 -21.25
C SER A 175 -5.01 -4.42 -22.22
N THR A 176 -4.57 -5.56 -21.70
CA THR A 176 -4.17 -6.73 -22.48
C THR A 176 -5.22 -7.83 -22.38
N PRO A 177 -6.02 -8.10 -23.43
CA PRO A 177 -7.14 -9.05 -23.37
C PRO A 177 -6.75 -10.44 -22.85
N ALA A 178 -5.57 -10.95 -23.24
CA ALA A 178 -5.07 -12.26 -22.79
C ALA A 178 -4.83 -12.35 -21.28
N MET A 179 -4.52 -11.22 -20.63
CA MET A 179 -4.33 -11.15 -19.18
C MET A 179 -5.64 -10.89 -18.43
N ARG A 180 -6.68 -10.41 -19.12
CA ARG A 180 -7.94 -10.02 -18.50
C ARG A 180 -8.55 -11.19 -17.73
N ASP A 181 -8.67 -12.34 -18.38
CA ASP A 181 -9.25 -13.53 -17.75
C ASP A 181 -8.44 -14.04 -16.56
N LEU A 182 -7.11 -13.89 -16.60
CA LEU A 182 -6.25 -14.30 -15.49
C LEU A 182 -6.43 -13.38 -14.28
N PHE A 183 -6.42 -12.06 -14.48
CA PHE A 183 -6.64 -11.07 -13.43
C PHE A 183 -8.08 -11.01 -12.94
N LEU A 184 -9.02 -11.38 -13.81
CA LEU A 184 -10.38 -11.64 -13.46
C LEU A 184 -10.45 -12.91 -12.65
N LYS A 185 -10.33 -14.10 -13.22
CA LYS A 185 -10.87 -15.32 -12.61
C LYS A 185 -9.88 -16.04 -11.69
N THR A 186 -8.59 -15.87 -11.91
CA THR A 186 -7.58 -16.74 -11.27
C THR A 186 -7.02 -16.10 -10.01
N VAL A 187 -7.34 -16.68 -8.86
CA VAL A 187 -6.83 -16.26 -7.54
C VAL A 187 -5.45 -16.83 -7.22
N GLU A 188 -5.07 -17.94 -7.84
CA GLU A 188 -3.80 -18.65 -7.58
C GLU A 188 -3.01 -18.79 -8.88
N TRP A 189 -1.81 -18.23 -8.93
CA TRP A 189 -0.89 -18.33 -10.05
C TRP A 189 0.20 -19.34 -9.71
N THR A 190 0.16 -20.47 -10.42
CA THR A 190 1.14 -21.55 -10.36
C THR A 190 1.86 -21.67 -11.71
N GLY A 191 3.03 -22.29 -11.71
CA GLY A 191 3.87 -22.42 -12.90
C GLY A 191 4.41 -21.07 -13.39
N LYS A 192 4.81 -21.01 -14.66
CA LYS A 192 5.42 -19.82 -15.26
C LYS A 192 4.39 -18.91 -15.87
N LEU A 193 4.43 -17.63 -15.51
CA LEU A 193 3.58 -16.58 -16.04
C LEU A 193 4.41 -15.38 -16.46
N THR A 194 4.10 -14.81 -17.63
CA THR A 194 4.65 -13.51 -18.06
C THR A 194 3.53 -12.49 -18.16
N ILE A 195 3.69 -11.35 -17.47
CA ILE A 195 2.80 -10.21 -17.55
C ILE A 195 3.40 -9.22 -18.57
N PRO A 196 2.77 -9.02 -19.74
CA PRO A 196 3.27 -8.09 -20.74
C PRO A 196 3.06 -6.63 -20.31
N ALA A 197 3.62 -5.70 -21.09
CA ALA A 197 3.31 -4.28 -20.98
C ALA A 197 1.78 -4.05 -21.02
N GLY A 198 1.30 -3.08 -20.25
CA GLY A 198 -0.12 -2.82 -20.11
C GLY A 198 -0.48 -2.32 -18.73
N THR A 199 -1.70 -1.82 -18.57
CA THR A 199 -2.23 -1.36 -17.28
C THR A 199 -3.20 -2.38 -16.71
N TYR A 200 -3.02 -2.71 -15.44
CA TYR A 200 -3.76 -3.76 -14.75
C TYR A 200 -4.32 -3.26 -13.41
N HIS A 201 -5.61 -3.51 -13.19
CA HIS A 201 -6.34 -3.17 -11.96
C HIS A 201 -7.06 -4.40 -11.39
N PRO A 202 -6.33 -5.41 -10.90
CA PRO A 202 -6.96 -6.64 -10.43
C PRO A 202 -7.89 -6.36 -9.25
N LEU A 203 -9.13 -6.86 -9.33
CA LEU A 203 -10.18 -6.58 -8.33
C LEU A 203 -10.12 -7.48 -7.10
N ARG A 204 -9.09 -8.32 -7.01
CA ARG A 204 -8.95 -9.35 -5.98
C ARG A 204 -7.49 -9.53 -5.58
N ARG A 205 -7.32 -10.21 -4.45
CA ARG A 205 -6.01 -10.70 -4.04
C ARG A 205 -5.56 -11.83 -4.99
N ILE A 206 -4.28 -11.83 -5.32
CA ILE A 206 -3.63 -12.85 -6.14
C ILE A 206 -2.54 -13.54 -5.33
N ASP A 207 -2.64 -14.84 -5.19
CA ASP A 207 -1.63 -15.70 -4.57
C ASP A 207 -0.70 -16.24 -5.65
N ILE A 208 0.61 -16.06 -5.50
CA ILE A 208 1.65 -16.57 -6.41
C ILE A 208 2.45 -17.62 -5.66
N GLY A 209 2.43 -18.86 -6.13
CA GLY A 209 3.15 -19.95 -5.45
C GLY A 209 2.34 -21.22 -5.25
N ALA A 210 2.87 -22.12 -4.42
CA ALA A 210 2.34 -23.49 -4.31
C ALA A 210 0.93 -23.51 -3.68
N PRO A 211 0.03 -24.38 -4.17
CA PRO A 211 -1.26 -24.61 -3.55
C PRO A 211 -1.06 -25.13 -2.12
N GLY A 212 -2.04 -24.88 -1.25
CA GLY A 212 -1.87 -25.16 0.17
C GLY A 212 -1.50 -26.62 0.48
N LYS A 213 -0.81 -26.87 1.61
CA LYS A 213 -0.28 -28.18 2.08
C LYS A 213 -1.23 -29.40 1.99
N LYS A 214 -2.54 -29.19 1.79
CA LYS A 214 -3.53 -30.25 1.61
C LYS A 214 -3.68 -30.69 0.15
N ASP A 215 -3.11 -29.94 -0.80
CA ASP A 215 -3.03 -30.34 -2.19
C ASP A 215 -1.91 -31.36 -2.35
N ALA A 216 -2.26 -32.57 -2.82
CA ALA A 216 -1.30 -33.63 -3.09
C ALA A 216 -0.20 -33.21 -4.08
N LYS A 217 -0.44 -32.14 -4.84
CA LYS A 217 0.50 -31.60 -5.81
C LYS A 217 1.50 -30.59 -5.22
N ALA A 218 1.32 -30.16 -3.97
CA ALA A 218 2.19 -29.17 -3.31
C ALA A 218 3.67 -29.61 -3.15
N GLN A 219 4.01 -30.85 -3.50
CA GLN A 219 5.38 -31.39 -3.47
C GLN A 219 6.16 -31.21 -4.78
N TYR A 220 5.54 -30.75 -5.87
CA TYR A 220 6.23 -30.61 -7.16
C TYR A 220 6.72 -29.18 -7.40
N ASP A 221 8.00 -29.02 -7.74
CA ASP A 221 8.62 -27.71 -8.04
C ASP A 221 7.90 -26.96 -9.17
N GLU A 222 7.27 -27.67 -10.10
CA GLU A 222 6.47 -27.11 -11.21
C GLU A 222 5.25 -26.30 -10.74
N GLN A 223 4.87 -26.42 -9.46
CA GLN A 223 3.76 -25.68 -8.88
C GLN A 223 4.17 -24.35 -8.25
N ARG A 224 5.47 -24.06 -8.14
CA ARG A 224 5.92 -22.75 -7.70
C ARG A 224 5.57 -21.73 -8.77
N GLY A 225 4.73 -20.77 -8.40
CA GLY A 225 4.44 -19.61 -9.23
C GLY A 225 5.71 -18.82 -9.50
N GLU A 226 6.08 -18.70 -10.77
CA GLU A 226 7.18 -17.87 -11.26
C GLU A 226 6.60 -16.82 -12.20
N VAL A 227 6.53 -15.59 -11.72
CA VAL A 227 5.95 -14.47 -12.46
C VAL A 227 7.07 -13.58 -12.98
N THR A 228 7.00 -13.20 -14.24
CA THR A 228 7.87 -12.19 -14.84
C THR A 228 7.03 -11.04 -15.39
N SER A 229 7.28 -9.81 -14.97
CA SER A 229 6.66 -8.62 -15.56
C SER A 229 7.61 -7.95 -16.55
N LEU A 230 7.13 -7.71 -17.76
CA LEU A 230 7.87 -7.00 -18.80
C LEU A 230 7.82 -5.47 -18.59
N PRO A 231 8.79 -4.72 -19.13
CA PRO A 231 8.79 -3.25 -19.13
C PRO A 231 7.48 -2.65 -19.64
N GLY A 232 7.06 -1.54 -19.03
CA GLY A 232 5.81 -0.86 -19.37
C GLY A 232 4.56 -1.48 -18.73
N MET A 233 4.74 -2.48 -17.86
CA MET A 233 3.66 -2.99 -17.01
C MET A 233 3.33 -1.95 -15.93
N ARG A 234 2.04 -1.63 -15.78
CA ARG A 234 1.49 -0.80 -14.71
C ARG A 234 0.47 -1.61 -13.93
N ILE A 235 0.66 -1.75 -12.62
CA ILE A 235 -0.22 -2.48 -11.73
C ILE A 235 -0.69 -1.53 -10.64
N GLU A 236 -2.00 -1.48 -10.43
CA GLU A 236 -2.58 -0.62 -9.42
C GLU A 236 -3.60 -1.32 -8.51
N ASN A 237 -3.71 -0.82 -7.29
CA ASN A 237 -4.84 -1.10 -6.38
C ASN A 237 -5.07 -2.60 -6.08
N VAL A 238 -4.00 -3.39 -6.02
CA VAL A 238 -4.07 -4.85 -5.85
C VAL A 238 -3.22 -5.33 -4.70
N ARG A 239 -3.58 -6.52 -4.19
CA ARG A 239 -2.77 -7.28 -3.24
C ARG A 239 -2.23 -8.55 -3.88
N PHE A 240 -0.93 -8.74 -3.80
CA PHE A 240 -0.25 -9.99 -4.08
C PHE A 240 0.21 -10.65 -2.79
N HIS A 241 0.20 -11.98 -2.77
CA HIS A 241 0.83 -12.77 -1.73
C HIS A 241 1.72 -13.83 -2.38
N LEU A 242 3.01 -13.77 -2.11
CA LEU A 242 4.01 -14.71 -2.60
C LEU A 242 4.16 -15.86 -1.60
N ARG A 243 3.57 -17.02 -1.88
CA ARG A 243 3.61 -18.20 -1.02
C ARG A 243 4.55 -19.24 -1.61
N GLU A 244 5.83 -19.16 -1.27
CA GLU A 244 6.89 -19.94 -1.97
C GLU A 244 7.04 -19.58 -3.46
N GLY A 245 6.28 -18.61 -3.96
CA GLY A 245 6.38 -18.10 -5.33
C GLY A 245 7.47 -17.03 -5.49
N SER A 246 7.86 -16.80 -6.73
CA SER A 246 8.77 -15.73 -7.10
C SER A 246 8.17 -14.80 -8.13
N TRP A 247 8.50 -13.52 -8.02
CA TRP A 247 8.10 -12.52 -9.01
C TRP A 247 9.26 -11.59 -9.32
N GLN A 248 9.64 -11.54 -10.60
CA GLN A 248 10.62 -10.62 -11.15
C GLN A 248 9.91 -9.54 -11.98
N ALA A 249 10.22 -8.27 -11.74
CA ALA A 249 9.69 -7.15 -12.49
C ALA A 249 10.83 -6.26 -13.02
N THR A 250 10.75 -5.88 -14.30
CA THR A 250 11.67 -4.90 -14.89
C THR A 250 10.85 -3.79 -15.53
N GLY A 251 11.19 -2.52 -15.28
CA GLY A 251 10.46 -1.41 -15.91
C GLY A 251 8.99 -1.31 -15.49
N GLY A 252 8.65 -1.73 -14.26
CA GLY A 252 7.27 -1.76 -13.77
C GLY A 252 6.86 -0.47 -13.06
N HIS A 253 5.61 -0.05 -13.23
CA HIS A 253 4.95 0.98 -12.43
C HIS A 253 3.99 0.30 -11.46
N PHE A 254 4.29 0.39 -10.16
CA PHE A 254 3.42 -0.11 -9.10
C PHE A 254 2.83 1.08 -8.36
N GLN A 255 1.51 1.20 -8.38
CA GLN A 255 0.81 2.22 -7.61
C GLN A 255 -0.12 1.54 -6.64
N ASP A 256 -0.01 1.90 -5.37
CA ASP A 256 -1.05 1.55 -4.42
C ASP A 256 -1.17 0.01 -4.23
N VAL A 257 -0.07 -0.72 -4.42
CA VAL A 257 0.04 -2.18 -4.40
C VAL A 257 0.54 -2.68 -3.05
N ARG A 258 -0.07 -3.75 -2.55
CA ARG A 258 0.46 -4.49 -1.39
C ARG A 258 1.02 -5.83 -1.84
N ILE A 259 2.31 -6.07 -1.61
CA ILE A 259 2.94 -7.36 -1.86
C ILE A 259 3.35 -7.96 -0.51
N THR A 260 2.75 -9.09 -0.16
CA THR A 260 3.17 -9.87 0.99
C THR A 260 3.88 -11.14 0.58
N ALA A 261 4.68 -11.71 1.46
CA ALA A 261 5.35 -12.98 1.19
C ALA A 261 5.43 -13.84 2.46
N ASP A 262 5.40 -15.16 2.28
CA ASP A 262 5.61 -16.18 3.31
C ASP A 262 6.36 -17.37 2.71
N LEU A 263 6.94 -18.22 3.58
CA LEU A 263 7.57 -19.49 3.24
C LEU A 263 8.68 -19.37 2.17
N GLY A 264 9.41 -18.25 2.15
CA GLY A 264 10.50 -18.01 1.20
C GLY A 264 10.07 -17.35 -0.10
N GLY A 265 8.84 -16.80 -0.16
CA GLY A 265 8.39 -15.97 -1.27
C GLY A 265 9.38 -14.84 -1.59
N ARG A 266 9.59 -14.59 -2.89
CA ARG A 266 10.63 -13.67 -3.37
C ARG A 266 10.08 -12.66 -4.37
N PHE A 267 10.35 -11.38 -4.13
CA PHE A 267 10.10 -10.32 -5.10
C PHE A 267 11.40 -9.62 -5.49
N GLU A 268 11.64 -9.53 -6.79
CA GLU A 268 12.78 -8.84 -7.38
C GLU A 268 12.27 -7.77 -8.34
N ALA A 269 12.73 -6.53 -8.20
CA ALA A 269 12.40 -5.50 -9.16
C ALA A 269 13.64 -4.72 -9.60
N ARG A 270 13.67 -4.39 -10.89
CA ARG A 270 14.69 -3.55 -11.51
C ARG A 270 14.05 -2.42 -12.29
N ASP A 271 14.68 -1.24 -12.29
CA ASP A 271 14.26 -0.10 -13.13
C ASP A 271 12.76 0.24 -12.96
N SER A 272 12.25 0.09 -11.73
CA SER A 272 10.80 0.14 -11.44
C SER A 272 10.47 1.28 -10.48
N ILE A 273 9.24 1.79 -10.57
CA ILE A 273 8.72 2.83 -9.67
C ILE A 273 7.59 2.30 -8.81
N PHE A 274 7.56 2.74 -7.56
CA PHE A 274 6.65 2.30 -6.52
C PHE A 274 6.06 3.51 -5.80
N GLN A 275 4.78 3.78 -6.00
CA GLN A 275 4.06 4.80 -5.27
C GLN A 275 3.09 4.15 -4.28
N ASP A 276 3.14 4.55 -3.02
CA ASP A 276 2.21 4.12 -1.98
C ASP A 276 2.07 2.59 -1.89
N CYS A 277 3.19 1.89 -2.13
CA CYS A 277 3.28 0.45 -2.09
C CYS A 277 3.69 -0.05 -0.71
N MET A 278 3.21 -1.24 -0.35
CA MET A 278 3.48 -1.86 0.95
C MET A 278 4.02 -3.27 0.81
N PHE A 279 5.21 -3.49 1.37
CA PHE A 279 5.88 -4.79 1.45
C PHE A 279 5.86 -5.32 2.88
N ALA A 280 5.48 -6.58 3.06
CA ALA A 280 5.46 -7.19 4.39
C ALA A 280 5.58 -8.72 4.35
N LYS A 281 6.13 -9.29 5.41
CA LYS A 281 5.96 -10.72 5.69
C LYS A 281 4.52 -10.98 6.13
N GLU A 282 3.91 -12.05 5.63
CA GLU A 282 2.60 -12.54 6.07
C GLU A 282 2.73 -13.94 6.68
N GLY A 283 1.76 -14.34 7.52
CA GLY A 283 1.73 -15.65 8.14
C GLY A 283 2.57 -15.77 9.43
N PRO A 284 2.30 -16.79 10.26
CA PRO A 284 3.01 -17.00 11.53
C PRO A 284 4.29 -17.84 11.39
N TRP A 285 4.61 -18.33 10.18
CA TRP A 285 5.66 -19.32 9.99
C TRP A 285 7.05 -18.69 10.00
N TYR A 286 7.99 -19.42 10.58
CA TYR A 286 9.42 -19.11 10.54
C TYR A 286 10.10 -20.27 9.82
N VAL A 287 10.95 -19.96 8.85
CA VAL A 287 11.82 -20.95 8.22
C VAL A 287 13.26 -20.72 8.67
N ALA A 288 14.15 -21.70 8.47
CA ALA A 288 15.56 -21.55 8.84
C ALA A 288 16.28 -20.41 8.06
N PHE A 289 15.64 -19.95 6.97
CA PHE A 289 16.06 -18.82 6.13
C PHE A 289 15.07 -17.65 6.29
N PHE A 290 15.25 -16.58 5.52
CA PHE A 290 14.25 -15.50 5.46
C PHE A 290 12.91 -16.01 4.89
N SER A 291 11.84 -15.81 5.65
CA SER A 291 10.44 -16.09 5.26
C SER A 291 9.99 -15.26 4.04
N SER A 292 10.59 -14.09 3.84
CA SER A 292 10.36 -13.23 2.67
C SER A 292 11.68 -12.62 2.18
N LYS A 293 11.84 -12.53 0.86
CA LYS A 293 13.05 -11.98 0.23
C LYS A 293 12.67 -10.88 -0.76
N TRP A 294 13.29 -9.72 -0.60
CA TRP A 294 13.00 -8.52 -1.38
C TRP A 294 14.30 -8.00 -1.99
N GLN A 295 14.32 -7.74 -3.28
CA GLN A 295 15.49 -7.21 -3.96
C GLN A 295 15.07 -6.12 -4.94
N TYR A 296 15.68 -4.95 -4.81
CA TYR A 296 15.40 -3.81 -5.65
C TYR A 296 16.70 -3.22 -6.18
N THR A 297 16.74 -2.96 -7.48
CA THR A 297 17.90 -2.39 -8.16
C THR A 297 17.45 -1.26 -9.07
N ASN A 298 18.02 -0.07 -8.89
CA ASN A 298 17.68 1.10 -9.70
C ASN A 298 16.18 1.46 -9.65
N CYS A 299 15.56 1.34 -8.47
CA CYS A 299 14.12 1.59 -8.28
C CYS A 299 13.85 2.92 -7.55
N VAL A 300 12.65 3.48 -7.74
CA VAL A 300 12.20 4.70 -7.05
C VAL A 300 10.98 4.37 -6.19
N PHE A 301 10.99 4.80 -4.93
CA PHE A 301 9.89 4.63 -3.98
C PHE A 301 9.38 5.99 -3.52
N ALA A 302 8.07 6.14 -3.42
CA ALA A 302 7.42 7.33 -2.87
C ALA A 302 6.25 6.96 -1.94
N GLY A 303 6.12 7.69 -0.84
CA GLY A 303 4.97 7.64 0.07
C GLY A 303 4.94 6.46 1.05
N SER A 304 5.10 5.22 0.59
CA SER A 304 5.13 4.02 1.44
C SER A 304 6.18 3.00 0.98
N PHE A 305 6.64 2.15 1.92
CA PHE A 305 7.62 1.09 1.62
C PHE A 305 7.35 -0.19 2.42
N MET A 306 7.91 -0.33 3.62
CA MET A 306 7.89 -1.59 4.38
C MET A 306 7.30 -1.42 5.78
N GLN A 307 6.33 -2.28 6.14
CA GLN A 307 5.62 -2.19 7.41
C GLN A 307 6.48 -2.61 8.60
N VAL A 308 7.22 -3.72 8.47
CA VAL A 308 8.03 -4.30 9.54
C VAL A 308 9.24 -4.96 8.91
N TRP A 309 10.43 -4.61 9.41
CA TRP A 309 11.70 -5.16 8.93
C TRP A 309 12.41 -5.93 10.05
N LYS A 310 12.01 -7.20 10.25
CA LYS A 310 12.65 -8.11 11.22
C LYS A 310 13.60 -9.06 10.50
N LEU A 311 14.88 -9.05 10.83
CA LEU A 311 15.89 -9.89 10.16
C LEU A 311 15.76 -11.39 10.46
N ILE A 312 14.90 -11.78 11.42
CA ILE A 312 14.52 -13.18 11.57
C ILE A 312 13.66 -13.69 10.41
N ASP A 313 12.95 -12.80 9.70
CA ASP A 313 11.94 -13.14 8.69
C ASP A 313 12.16 -12.49 7.32
N VAL A 314 12.86 -11.35 7.27
CA VAL A 314 12.89 -10.46 6.10
C VAL A 314 14.32 -10.30 5.62
N GLY A 315 14.59 -10.80 4.42
CA GLY A 315 15.81 -10.51 3.66
C GLY A 315 15.54 -9.37 2.68
N MET A 316 16.41 -8.38 2.64
CA MET A 316 16.24 -7.17 1.85
C MET A 316 17.56 -6.73 1.20
N LYS A 317 17.50 -6.47 -0.10
CA LYS A 317 18.57 -5.85 -0.87
C LYS A 317 18.05 -4.60 -1.59
N LEU A 318 18.68 -3.46 -1.33
CA LEU A 318 18.45 -2.19 -2.01
C LEU A 318 19.78 -1.76 -2.63
N ASP A 319 19.81 -1.64 -3.95
CA ASP A 319 20.99 -1.15 -4.66
C ASP A 319 20.60 -0.03 -5.63
N SER A 320 21.24 1.12 -5.47
CA SER A 320 21.03 2.26 -6.35
C SER A 320 19.57 2.68 -6.42
N CYS A 321 18.86 2.63 -5.28
CA CYS A 321 17.44 3.02 -5.20
C CYS A 321 17.30 4.46 -4.69
N THR A 322 16.24 5.14 -5.13
CA THR A 322 15.83 6.44 -4.58
C THR A 322 14.56 6.27 -3.75
N LEU A 323 14.54 6.80 -2.53
CA LEU A 323 13.43 6.73 -1.60
C LEU A 323 12.98 8.15 -1.24
N LEU A 324 11.72 8.47 -1.47
CA LEU A 324 11.16 9.82 -1.41
C LEU A 324 10.02 9.91 -0.38
N ASP A 325 10.10 10.89 0.51
CA ASP A 325 9.00 11.25 1.43
C ASP A 325 8.50 10.07 2.27
N LEU A 326 9.43 9.26 2.81
CA LEU A 326 9.12 8.07 3.59
C LEU A 326 9.36 8.26 5.09
N ASP A 327 8.45 7.73 5.90
CA ASP A 327 8.71 7.42 7.31
C ASP A 327 9.21 5.97 7.42
N LEU A 328 10.51 5.79 7.62
CA LEU A 328 11.16 4.49 7.55
C LEU A 328 11.09 3.77 8.89
N THR A 329 10.77 2.49 8.84
CA THR A 329 10.65 1.66 10.05
C THR A 329 12.03 1.15 10.51
N PRO A 330 12.27 1.06 11.83
CA PRO A 330 13.51 0.51 12.36
C PRO A 330 13.76 -0.93 11.92
N ILE A 331 15.03 -1.28 11.67
CA ILE A 331 15.45 -2.66 11.44
C ILE A 331 15.56 -3.36 12.79
N VAL A 332 14.79 -4.44 12.96
CA VAL A 332 14.85 -5.28 14.13
C VAL A 332 15.83 -6.43 13.88
N PHE A 333 17.04 -6.25 14.41
CA PHE A 333 18.10 -7.26 14.43
C PHE A 333 17.76 -8.43 15.37
N ARG A 334 18.26 -9.63 15.06
CA ARG A 334 17.95 -10.83 15.84
C ARG A 334 18.92 -11.01 17.01
N GLU A 335 20.23 -10.93 16.76
CA GLU A 335 21.23 -11.28 17.77
C GLU A 335 22.33 -10.23 17.93
N ASP A 336 23.04 -9.89 16.87
CA ASP A 336 24.12 -8.91 16.88
C ASP A 336 24.13 -8.11 15.59
N ALA A 337 23.71 -6.86 15.69
CA ALA A 337 23.60 -5.96 14.55
C ALA A 337 24.92 -5.79 13.81
N GLY A 338 26.06 -5.76 14.52
CA GLY A 338 27.39 -5.64 13.90
C GLY A 338 27.71 -6.76 12.91
N THR A 339 27.29 -8.00 13.22
CA THR A 339 27.46 -9.15 12.31
C THR A 339 26.37 -9.23 11.25
N GLU A 340 25.14 -8.84 11.59
CA GLU A 340 23.99 -8.97 10.70
C GLU A 340 24.01 -7.98 9.53
N VAL A 341 24.54 -6.76 9.73
CA VAL A 341 24.75 -5.78 8.63
C VAL A 341 25.82 -6.21 7.61
N ALA A 342 26.58 -7.28 7.92
CA ALA A 342 27.56 -7.87 7.01
C ALA A 342 27.00 -9.08 6.24
N LYS A 343 25.80 -9.56 6.58
CA LYS A 343 25.18 -10.71 5.90
C LYS A 343 24.62 -10.30 4.54
N ASP A 344 24.69 -11.22 3.58
CA ASP A 344 24.30 -10.97 2.17
C ASP A 344 22.89 -10.38 2.01
N TRP A 345 21.92 -10.89 2.76
CA TRP A 345 20.50 -10.51 2.66
C TRP A 345 20.10 -9.30 3.51
N LEU A 346 21.06 -8.56 4.06
CA LEU A 346 20.86 -7.18 4.50
C LEU A 346 21.88 -6.30 3.78
N SER A 347 21.47 -5.76 2.63
CA SER A 347 22.32 -4.88 1.83
C SER A 347 21.55 -3.64 1.41
N ILE A 348 22.00 -2.46 1.85
CA ILE A 348 21.41 -1.17 1.49
C ILE A 348 22.57 -0.30 1.00
N GLN A 349 22.74 -0.23 -0.32
CA GLN A 349 23.93 0.38 -0.90
C GLN A 349 23.61 1.33 -2.04
N ASN A 350 24.43 2.37 -2.17
CA ASN A 350 24.33 3.37 -3.24
C ASN A 350 22.94 4.02 -3.34
N CYS A 351 22.16 4.05 -2.26
CA CYS A 351 20.80 4.58 -2.27
C CYS A 351 20.77 6.08 -1.95
N ARG A 352 19.74 6.77 -2.40
CA ARG A 352 19.46 8.18 -2.06
C ARG A 352 18.12 8.26 -1.34
N PHE A 353 18.13 8.81 -0.14
CA PHE A 353 16.94 9.07 0.67
C PHE A 353 16.68 10.58 0.64
N ILE A 354 15.47 11.00 0.26
CA ILE A 354 15.11 12.41 0.13
C ILE A 354 13.88 12.68 0.99
N ASN A 355 14.01 13.63 1.93
CA ASN A 355 12.95 14.03 2.84
C ASN A 355 12.35 12.85 3.64
N CYS A 356 13.20 11.92 4.06
CA CYS A 356 12.79 10.77 4.85
C CYS A 356 12.99 10.99 6.35
N ARG A 357 12.15 10.34 7.17
CA ARG A 357 12.47 10.09 8.58
C ARG A 357 13.26 8.78 8.67
N VAL A 358 14.47 8.86 9.22
CA VAL A 358 15.45 7.78 9.17
C VAL A 358 15.76 7.27 10.59
N PRO A 359 15.44 6.00 10.92
CA PRO A 359 15.82 5.41 12.20
C PRO A 359 17.32 5.08 12.24
N GLU A 360 17.89 5.02 13.44
CA GLU A 360 19.32 4.76 13.65
C GLU A 360 19.74 3.42 13.04
N SER A 361 18.96 2.37 13.29
CA SER A 361 19.20 1.01 12.78
C SER A 361 19.35 0.94 11.26
N LEU A 362 18.54 1.72 10.52
CA LEU A 362 18.65 1.81 9.07
C LEU A 362 19.92 2.54 8.66
N ALA A 363 20.23 3.69 9.26
CA ALA A 363 21.44 4.46 8.95
C ALA A 363 22.71 3.60 9.13
N LEU A 364 22.77 2.83 10.23
CA LEU A 364 23.87 1.90 10.54
C LEU A 364 24.01 0.75 9.54
N ALA A 365 22.94 0.39 8.83
CA ALA A 365 22.94 -0.69 7.83
C ALA A 365 23.28 -0.21 6.40
N THR A 366 23.45 1.10 6.18
CA THR A 366 23.68 1.65 4.84
C THR A 366 25.16 1.72 4.45
N ARG A 367 25.42 1.67 3.14
CA ARG A 367 26.77 1.84 2.56
C ARG A 367 26.71 2.76 1.34
N ASN A 368 27.55 3.79 1.30
CA ASN A 368 27.60 4.74 0.17
C ASN A 368 26.23 5.39 -0.13
N CYS A 369 25.43 5.62 0.90
CA CYS A 369 24.10 6.20 0.75
C CYS A 369 24.11 7.71 1.05
N VAL A 370 23.30 8.46 0.31
CA VAL A 370 23.08 9.88 0.53
C VAL A 370 21.72 10.09 1.20
N PHE A 371 21.71 10.91 2.24
CA PHE A 371 20.52 11.38 2.94
C PHE A 371 20.39 12.87 2.68
N GLU A 372 19.33 13.26 1.97
CA GLU A 372 19.07 14.64 1.58
C GLU A 372 17.80 15.14 2.25
N LYS A 373 17.87 16.25 2.98
CA LYS A 373 16.71 16.84 3.68
C LYS A 373 16.03 15.86 4.64
N CYS A 374 16.75 14.82 5.07
CA CYS A 374 16.23 13.81 5.97
C CYS A 374 16.25 14.32 7.42
N THR A 375 15.40 13.70 8.24
CA THR A 375 15.41 13.85 9.69
C THR A 375 15.75 12.51 10.33
N PHE A 376 16.82 12.46 11.13
CA PHE A 376 17.22 11.27 11.86
C PHE A 376 16.46 11.16 13.18
N GLY A 377 16.04 9.93 13.51
CA GLY A 377 15.45 9.60 14.80
C GLY A 377 16.46 9.70 15.94
N ALA A 378 15.96 9.59 17.18
CA ALA A 378 16.80 9.42 18.35
C ALA A 378 17.54 8.07 18.31
N ALA A 379 18.61 7.95 19.10
CA ALA A 379 19.29 6.67 19.29
C ALA A 379 18.33 5.60 19.85
N GLU A 380 18.38 4.41 19.27
CA GLU A 380 17.57 3.26 19.63
C GLU A 380 18.16 2.53 20.84
N GLU A 381 17.51 2.61 22.00
CA GLU A 381 18.02 2.04 23.26
C GLU A 381 18.19 0.51 23.22
N LYS A 382 17.41 -0.19 22.40
CA LYS A 382 17.29 -1.65 22.40
C LYS A 382 17.99 -2.34 21.22
N LEU A 383 18.92 -1.65 20.55
CA LEU A 383 19.64 -2.22 19.43
C LEU A 383 20.72 -3.21 19.93
N PRO A 384 20.66 -4.51 19.56
CA PRO A 384 21.58 -5.50 20.10
C PRO A 384 22.95 -5.40 19.40
N VAL A 385 23.95 -4.86 20.08
CA VAL A 385 25.31 -4.70 19.56
C VAL A 385 26.29 -5.48 20.45
N LYS A 386 26.92 -6.50 19.87
CA LYS A 386 28.00 -7.27 20.50
C LYS A 386 29.33 -7.10 19.78
N SER A 387 29.27 -6.85 18.46
CA SER A 387 30.42 -6.56 17.62
C SER A 387 30.47 -5.07 17.23
N PRO A 388 31.65 -4.50 16.89
CA PRO A 388 31.74 -3.13 16.42
C PRO A 388 30.79 -2.85 15.26
N LEU A 389 29.99 -1.78 15.39
CA LEU A 389 29.04 -1.36 14.38
C LEU A 389 29.28 0.12 14.08
N ASN A 390 29.93 0.38 12.95
CA ASN A 390 30.28 1.73 12.50
C ASN A 390 29.74 1.93 11.09
N ALA A 391 29.12 3.07 10.85
CA ALA A 391 28.64 3.45 9.52
C ALA A 391 29.18 4.81 9.11
N ILE A 392 29.49 4.95 7.82
CA ILE A 392 29.75 6.24 7.18
C ILE A 392 28.54 6.54 6.31
N ILE A 393 27.88 7.65 6.60
CA ILE A 393 26.75 8.14 5.81
C ILE A 393 27.10 9.47 5.16
N TYR A 394 26.43 9.79 4.06
CA TYR A 394 26.62 11.05 3.36
C TYR A 394 25.35 11.88 3.50
N VAL A 395 25.49 13.14 3.90
CA VAL A 395 24.36 14.02 4.21
C VAL A 395 24.37 15.28 3.36
N GLN A 396 23.19 15.76 3.02
CA GLN A 396 22.96 17.02 2.31
C GLN A 396 21.71 17.69 2.90
N GLU A 397 21.85 18.90 3.45
CA GLU A 397 20.70 19.71 3.91
C GLU A 397 19.76 19.00 4.91
N CYS A 398 20.26 18.03 5.70
CA CYS A 398 19.45 17.34 6.70
C CYS A 398 19.04 18.25 7.85
N THR A 399 17.86 18.00 8.42
CA THR A 399 17.27 18.79 9.52
C THR A 399 18.07 18.65 10.82
N ASN A 400 18.71 17.51 11.03
CA ASN A 400 19.55 17.21 12.18
C ASN A 400 20.69 16.25 11.81
N GLN A 401 21.64 16.07 12.75
CA GLN A 401 22.71 15.08 12.64
C GLN A 401 22.23 13.71 13.14
N PRO A 402 22.71 12.60 12.56
CA PRO A 402 22.43 11.27 13.08
C PRO A 402 22.99 11.11 14.50
N GLN A 403 22.26 10.38 15.34
CA GLN A 403 22.71 10.05 16.69
C GLN A 403 22.91 8.55 16.79
N ALA A 404 24.02 8.15 17.41
CA ALA A 404 24.32 6.75 17.69
C ALA A 404 24.24 6.49 19.21
N GLY A 405 23.65 5.36 19.59
CA GLY A 405 23.67 4.92 20.98
C GLY A 405 25.03 4.31 21.39
N PRO A 406 25.14 3.78 22.62
CA PRO A 406 26.38 3.18 23.10
C PRO A 406 26.85 1.99 22.23
N GLY A 407 28.17 1.87 22.07
CA GLY A 407 28.82 0.73 21.39
C GLY A 407 28.81 0.76 19.86
N ARG A 408 28.34 1.84 19.25
CA ARG A 408 28.27 2.04 17.79
C ARG A 408 28.50 3.49 17.41
N SER A 409 28.79 3.74 16.14
CA SER A 409 29.04 5.11 15.65
C SER A 409 28.50 5.34 14.24
N ILE A 410 28.10 6.59 13.98
CA ILE A 410 27.73 7.07 12.64
C ILE A 410 28.60 8.29 12.34
N GLU A 411 29.45 8.18 11.33
CA GLU A 411 30.21 9.30 10.78
C GLU A 411 29.42 9.92 9.63
N ALA A 412 28.96 11.17 9.78
CA ALA A 412 28.27 11.90 8.73
C ALA A 412 29.28 12.75 7.92
N LYS A 413 29.34 12.52 6.60
CA LYS A 413 30.17 13.27 5.65
C LYS A 413 29.31 14.11 4.71
N PRO A 414 29.80 15.24 4.17
CA PRO A 414 29.11 15.96 3.12
C PRO A 414 28.88 15.08 1.89
N ALA A 415 27.70 15.17 1.26
CA ALA A 415 27.37 14.41 0.05
C ALA A 415 28.35 14.61 -1.11
N SER A 416 28.97 15.79 -1.21
CA SER A 416 30.00 16.08 -2.22
C SER A 416 31.29 15.25 -2.08
N GLN A 417 31.48 14.53 -0.97
CA GLN A 417 32.63 13.64 -0.77
C GLN A 417 32.36 12.21 -1.27
N LEU A 418 31.11 11.87 -1.61
CA LEU A 418 30.81 10.54 -2.16
C LEU A 418 31.29 10.47 -3.61
N SER A 419 32.17 9.51 -3.90
CA SER A 419 32.72 9.31 -5.25
C SER A 419 31.80 8.50 -6.17
N THR A 420 30.85 7.76 -5.62
CA THR A 420 29.87 6.96 -6.37
C THR A 420 28.56 7.71 -6.55
N LYS A 421 27.81 7.38 -7.61
CA LYS A 421 26.46 7.92 -7.78
C LYS A 421 25.51 7.21 -6.83
N ALA A 422 24.86 7.96 -5.96
CA ALA A 422 23.79 7.47 -5.10
C ALA A 422 22.41 7.74 -5.71
N GLY A 423 21.49 6.80 -5.51
CA GLY A 423 20.12 6.84 -6.00
C GLY A 423 19.93 6.18 -7.35
N ALA A 424 18.66 6.07 -7.75
CA ALA A 424 18.29 5.55 -9.05
C ALA A 424 18.81 6.46 -10.17
N ALA A 425 19.36 5.85 -11.22
CA ALA A 425 19.61 6.47 -12.51
C ALA A 425 18.34 6.55 -13.38
N LEU A 426 17.26 5.87 -12.97
CA LEU A 426 15.98 5.85 -13.64
C LEU A 426 15.36 7.26 -13.73
N PRO A 427 15.01 7.78 -14.92
CA PRO A 427 14.32 9.06 -15.07
C PRO A 427 12.86 8.98 -14.61
N TYR A 428 12.47 9.81 -13.64
CA TYR A 428 11.10 9.90 -13.12
C TYR A 428 10.67 11.35 -12.95
N VAL A 429 9.35 11.55 -12.89
CA VAL A 429 8.71 12.84 -12.61
C VAL A 429 7.66 12.67 -11.52
N ILE A 430 7.44 13.72 -10.72
CA ILE A 430 6.31 13.79 -9.80
C ILE A 430 5.39 14.91 -10.28
N THR A 431 4.21 14.55 -10.78
CA THR A 431 3.21 15.52 -11.26
C THR A 431 1.98 15.44 -10.38
N LYS A 432 1.63 16.53 -9.69
CA LYS A 432 0.47 16.57 -8.77
C LYS A 432 0.48 15.43 -7.73
N GLY A 433 1.67 15.11 -7.21
CA GLY A 433 1.86 14.04 -6.22
C GLY A 433 1.78 12.61 -6.80
N GLN A 434 1.76 12.46 -8.13
CA GLN A 434 1.84 11.17 -8.80
C GLN A 434 3.25 10.96 -9.35
N LEU A 435 3.89 9.87 -8.93
CA LEU A 435 5.17 9.40 -9.42
C LEU A 435 4.93 8.67 -10.74
N ASP A 436 5.63 9.08 -11.80
CA ASP A 436 5.62 8.36 -13.08
C ASP A 436 7.01 8.35 -13.70
N PHE A 437 7.19 7.51 -14.70
CA PHE A 437 8.39 7.52 -15.52
C PHE A 437 8.44 8.82 -16.33
N GLN A 438 9.62 9.44 -16.44
CA GLN A 438 9.78 10.57 -17.36
C GLN A 438 9.69 10.10 -18.82
N ASN A 439 10.25 8.92 -19.11
CA ASN A 439 10.14 8.22 -20.37
C ASN A 439 9.76 6.77 -20.06
N PRO A 440 8.79 6.16 -20.77
CA PRO A 440 8.46 4.76 -20.57
C PRO A 440 9.71 3.88 -20.70
N PRO A 441 9.90 2.89 -19.82
CA PRO A 441 11.00 1.94 -19.94
C PRO A 441 10.83 1.14 -21.24
N GLN A 442 11.93 1.00 -21.99
CA GLN A 442 11.98 0.26 -23.26
C GLN A 442 12.18 -1.24 -23.05
#